data_AF-A0A8T9QAA6-F1
#
_entry.id   AF-A0A8T9QAA6-F1
#
_cell.length_a   1.000
_cell.length_b   1.000
_cell.length_c   1.000
_cell.angle_alpha   90.00
_cell.angle_beta   90.00
_cell.angle_gamma   90.00
#
_symmetry.space_group_name_H-M   'P 1'
#
loop_
_entity.id
_entity.type
_entity.pdbx_description
1 polymer ?
#
loop_
_entity_poly.entity_id
_entity_poly.type
_entity_poly.pdbx_seq_one_letter_code
_entity_poly.pdbx_strand_id
1 'polypeptide(L)'
;MFAGLAANTNVQFVLAKRTPTGAATTGIVRKQTKVSSWSTNDAVKSSKRGGDDAWDATKYLNLWVCNLGQGLLGYAQFPGGSPATDGVVVLYSSLPGGTAKPYDKGRTATHEVGHWLNLRHIWGDASCGNDLVSDTPTQQTANYGCPAFPHVTCNNQGDMSMNYMDYTDDACMYMFSTGQASRMNALFAAGGARAGLVTSQGGVAPRMAATLGTTTDVAMYPNPANNVLNLTLPATKADKGWTVTVYDLRGREMKQATYNGQGQVQVAQLPKGLYQMTVSDGQQTLRQRFEKQ
;
A
#
# COMPACT_ATOMS: atom_id res chain seq x y z
N MET A 1 -13.36 -19.80 -22.89
CA MET A 1 -14.68 -19.80 -22.25
C MET A 1 -14.90 -18.53 -21.41
N PHE A 2 -14.09 -18.24 -20.40
CA PHE A 2 -14.35 -17.14 -19.45
C PHE A 2 -13.89 -15.73 -19.87
N ALA A 3 -13.32 -15.55 -21.07
CA ALA A 3 -12.80 -14.26 -21.51
C ALA A 3 -13.83 -13.12 -21.46
N GLY A 4 -15.10 -13.41 -21.76
CA GLY A 4 -16.20 -12.44 -21.68
C GLY A 4 -16.66 -12.09 -20.27
N LEU A 5 -16.17 -12.79 -19.24
CA LEU A 5 -16.49 -12.54 -17.83
C LEU A 5 -15.39 -11.75 -17.11
N ALA A 6 -14.18 -11.69 -17.68
CA ALA A 6 -13.05 -11.00 -17.08
C ALA A 6 -13.34 -9.51 -16.92
N ALA A 7 -13.12 -8.99 -15.71
CA ALA A 7 -13.53 -7.64 -15.36
C ALA A 7 -12.35 -6.76 -14.94
N ASN A 8 -12.44 -5.49 -15.31
CA ASN A 8 -11.74 -4.43 -14.62
C ASN A 8 -12.53 -4.08 -13.35
N THR A 9 -11.90 -4.24 -12.18
CA THR A 9 -12.54 -3.94 -10.89
C THR A 9 -12.73 -2.46 -10.64
N ASN A 10 -12.04 -1.58 -11.39
CA ASN A 10 -11.99 -0.12 -11.19
C ASN A 10 -11.52 0.31 -9.79
N VAL A 11 -10.82 -0.56 -9.07
CA VAL A 11 -10.17 -0.25 -7.79
C VAL A 11 -8.69 0.06 -8.04
N GLN A 12 -8.25 1.25 -7.62
CA GLN A 12 -6.86 1.68 -7.74
C GLN A 12 -6.21 1.80 -6.35
N PHE A 13 -4.98 1.29 -6.24
CA PHE A 13 -4.16 1.40 -5.04
C PHE A 13 -3.07 2.44 -5.24
N VAL A 14 -2.87 3.28 -4.23
CA VAL A 14 -1.75 4.21 -4.15
C VAL A 14 -1.16 4.15 -2.75
N LEU A 15 0.17 4.24 -2.64
CA LEU A 15 0.79 4.42 -1.33
C LEU A 15 0.32 5.74 -0.72
N ALA A 16 0.03 5.70 0.58
CA ALA A 16 -0.34 6.88 1.32
C ALA A 16 0.76 7.93 1.26
N LYS A 17 0.36 9.19 1.11
CA LYS A 17 1.21 10.39 1.13
C LYS A 17 1.01 11.21 2.40
N ARG A 18 0.01 10.85 3.21
CA ARG A 18 -0.26 11.41 4.54
C ARG A 18 -0.39 10.30 5.59
N THR A 19 0.09 10.56 6.80
CA THR A 19 -0.21 9.76 8.00
C THR A 19 -1.63 10.06 8.49
N PRO A 20 -2.16 9.28 9.46
CA PRO A 20 -3.43 9.60 10.11
C PRO A 20 -3.48 10.99 10.77
N THR A 21 -2.33 11.52 11.21
CA THR A 21 -2.21 12.87 11.80
C THR A 21 -2.06 13.97 10.74
N GLY A 22 -2.04 13.62 9.45
CA GLY A 22 -1.91 14.56 8.33
C GLY A 22 -0.48 14.92 7.93
N ALA A 23 0.53 14.37 8.60
CA ALA A 23 1.94 14.57 8.26
C ALA A 23 2.31 13.85 6.95
N ALA A 24 3.34 14.31 6.24
CA ALA A 24 3.82 13.64 5.03
C ALA A 24 4.38 12.25 5.34
N THR A 25 4.20 11.29 4.42
CA THR A 25 4.74 9.92 4.54
C THR A 25 5.01 9.31 3.16
N THR A 26 5.85 8.28 3.14
CA THR A 26 6.05 7.40 1.97
C THR A 26 4.98 6.32 1.86
N GLY A 27 4.12 6.18 2.88
CA GLY A 27 3.13 5.12 2.98
C GLY A 27 3.72 3.76 3.39
N ILE A 28 4.99 3.74 3.78
CA ILE A 28 5.71 2.53 4.22
C ILE A 28 6.26 2.75 5.62
N VAL A 29 5.81 1.94 6.57
CA VAL A 29 6.39 1.86 7.91
C VAL A 29 7.29 0.63 7.98
N ARG A 30 8.51 0.78 8.50
CA ARG A 30 9.45 -0.32 8.73
C ARG A 30 9.70 -0.46 10.22
N LYS A 31 9.36 -1.63 10.78
CA LYS A 31 9.46 -1.89 12.20
C LYS A 31 10.33 -3.11 12.47
N GLN A 32 11.39 -2.92 13.22
CA GLN A 32 12.23 -4.02 13.69
C GLN A 32 11.48 -4.78 14.80
N THR A 33 11.56 -6.10 14.77
CA THR A 33 10.93 -6.97 15.77
C THR A 33 11.85 -8.13 16.14
N LYS A 34 11.65 -8.68 17.34
CA LYS A 34 12.29 -9.92 17.81
C LYS A 34 11.44 -11.16 17.51
N VAL A 35 10.20 -10.98 17.04
CA VAL A 35 9.31 -12.08 16.67
C VAL A 35 9.81 -12.70 15.37
N SER A 36 10.20 -13.97 15.42
CA SER A 36 10.78 -14.68 14.28
C SER A 36 9.73 -15.13 13.26
N SER A 37 8.51 -15.42 13.70
CA SER A 37 7.41 -15.91 12.85
C SER A 37 6.07 -15.48 13.43
N TRP A 38 5.14 -15.12 12.55
CA TRP A 38 3.77 -14.71 12.89
C TRP A 38 2.76 -15.79 12.48
N SER A 39 1.54 -15.71 13.04
CA SER A 39 0.39 -16.54 12.70
C SER A 39 -0.84 -15.66 12.46
N THR A 40 -2.01 -16.28 12.28
CA THR A 40 -3.31 -15.62 12.04
C THR A 40 -3.94 -14.99 13.29
N ASN A 41 -3.24 -14.95 14.43
CA ASN A 41 -3.77 -14.42 15.70
C ASN A 41 -3.66 -12.88 15.85
N ASP A 42 -3.49 -12.18 14.72
CA ASP A 42 -3.34 -10.72 14.60
C ASP A 42 -2.22 -10.07 15.44
N ALA A 43 -1.26 -10.84 15.96
CA ALA A 43 -0.16 -10.27 16.76
C ALA A 43 0.68 -9.25 15.97
N VAL A 44 0.85 -9.47 14.67
CA VAL A 44 1.58 -8.55 13.77
C VAL A 44 0.90 -7.18 13.65
N LYS A 45 -0.41 -7.11 13.93
CA LYS A 45 -1.22 -5.88 13.87
C LYS A 45 -1.22 -5.10 15.19
N SER A 46 -0.33 -5.45 16.13
CA SER A 46 -0.25 -4.81 17.44
C SER A 46 1.18 -4.45 17.84
N SER A 47 1.41 -3.17 18.10
CA SER A 47 2.69 -2.64 18.60
C SER A 47 3.11 -3.28 19.92
N LYS A 48 2.14 -3.53 20.81
CA LYS A 48 2.34 -4.18 22.12
C LYS A 48 2.81 -5.63 21.99
N ARG A 49 2.55 -6.29 20.86
CA ARG A 49 2.91 -7.68 20.58
C ARG A 49 4.11 -7.79 19.62
N GLY A 50 4.83 -6.69 19.41
CA GLY A 50 6.02 -6.62 18.55
C GLY A 50 5.72 -6.41 17.07
N GLY A 51 4.45 -6.19 16.72
CA GLY A 51 3.98 -5.82 15.39
C GLY A 51 3.83 -4.31 15.24
N ASP A 52 2.91 -3.85 14.40
CA ASP A 52 2.58 -2.43 14.24
C ASP A 52 1.07 -2.21 14.21
N ASP A 53 0.60 -1.17 14.91
CA ASP A 53 -0.82 -0.87 15.01
C ASP A 53 -1.36 -0.35 13.66
N ALA A 54 -2.60 -0.69 13.34
CA ALA A 54 -3.27 -0.24 12.13
C ALA A 54 -3.40 1.30 12.09
N TRP A 55 -3.25 1.88 10.90
CA TRP A 55 -3.80 3.20 10.62
C TRP A 55 -5.33 3.10 10.49
N ASP A 56 -6.03 4.24 10.57
CA ASP A 56 -7.49 4.30 10.48
C ASP A 56 -8.01 3.57 9.24
N ALA A 57 -8.65 2.41 9.45
CA ALA A 57 -9.15 1.53 8.41
C ALA A 57 -10.26 2.16 7.55
N THR A 58 -10.89 3.25 8.01
CA THR A 58 -11.84 4.01 7.20
C THR A 58 -11.15 4.89 6.16
N LYS A 59 -9.82 5.09 6.27
CA LYS A 59 -9.02 5.98 5.42
C LYS A 59 -7.86 5.28 4.72
N TYR A 60 -7.44 4.11 5.19
CA TYR A 60 -6.30 3.37 4.65
C TYR A 60 -6.62 1.87 4.57
N LEU A 61 -6.14 1.20 3.51
CA LEU A 61 -5.92 -0.23 3.56
C LEU A 61 -4.59 -0.47 4.29
N ASN A 62 -4.64 -1.18 5.42
CA ASN A 62 -3.43 -1.63 6.10
C ASN A 62 -2.97 -2.96 5.50
N LEU A 63 -1.70 -3.02 5.08
CA LEU A 63 -1.07 -4.21 4.56
C LEU A 63 0.22 -4.48 5.33
N TRP A 64 0.22 -5.53 6.16
CA TRP A 64 1.40 -5.96 6.90
C TRP A 64 2.17 -6.98 6.08
N VAL A 65 3.48 -6.78 5.97
CA VAL A 65 4.40 -7.70 5.30
C VAL A 65 5.33 -8.28 6.36
N CYS A 66 5.29 -9.60 6.58
CA CYS A 66 6.06 -10.23 7.64
C CYS A 66 6.42 -11.68 7.34
N ASN A 67 7.20 -12.33 8.22
CA ASN A 67 7.44 -13.76 8.14
C ASN A 67 6.24 -14.52 8.71
N LEU A 68 5.52 -15.27 7.88
CA LEU A 68 4.40 -16.11 8.29
C LEU A 68 4.86 -17.57 8.42
N GLY A 69 4.41 -18.23 9.48
CA GLY A 69 4.74 -19.63 9.75
C GLY A 69 3.78 -20.62 9.10
N GLN A 70 4.08 -21.92 9.26
CA GLN A 70 3.17 -23.04 8.91
C GLN A 70 2.75 -23.09 7.43
N GLY A 71 3.56 -22.54 6.52
CA GLY A 71 3.27 -22.53 5.09
C GLY A 71 2.21 -21.50 4.67
N LEU A 72 1.81 -20.60 5.58
CA LEU A 72 0.83 -19.55 5.28
C LEU A 72 1.43 -18.49 4.36
N LEU A 73 0.74 -18.16 3.26
CA LEU A 73 1.14 -17.11 2.33
C LEU A 73 0.56 -15.75 2.70
N GLY A 74 -0.65 -15.71 3.25
CA GLY A 74 -1.33 -14.49 3.63
C GLY A 74 -2.62 -14.77 4.40
N TYR A 75 -3.23 -13.72 4.92
CA TYR A 75 -4.60 -13.75 5.41
C TYR A 75 -5.19 -12.34 5.39
N ALA A 76 -6.52 -12.26 5.29
CA ALA A 76 -7.27 -11.02 5.31
C ALA A 76 -8.36 -11.04 6.38
N GLN A 77 -8.77 -9.84 6.81
CA GLN A 77 -10.02 -9.67 7.54
C GLN A 77 -11.13 -9.27 6.55
N PHE A 78 -12.23 -10.03 6.54
CA PHE A 78 -13.44 -9.68 5.80
C PHE A 78 -14.06 -8.37 6.35
N PRO A 79 -14.84 -7.64 5.54
CA PRO A 79 -15.58 -6.47 6.02
C PRO A 79 -16.50 -6.80 7.20
N GLY A 80 -16.63 -5.85 8.13
CA GLY A 80 -17.44 -5.99 9.34
C GLY A 80 -16.67 -6.45 10.58
N GLY A 81 -15.40 -6.81 10.45
CA GLY A 81 -14.51 -7.10 11.58
C GLY A 81 -14.05 -5.85 12.35
N SER A 82 -13.19 -6.06 13.35
CA SER A 82 -12.65 -4.96 14.18
C SER A 82 -11.78 -4.00 13.35
N PRO A 83 -11.97 -2.67 13.45
CA PRO A 83 -11.13 -1.70 12.75
C PRO A 83 -9.64 -1.78 13.11
N ALA A 84 -9.30 -2.21 14.34
CA ALA A 84 -7.91 -2.31 14.79
C ALA A 84 -7.12 -3.43 14.09
N THR A 85 -7.82 -4.38 13.48
CA THR A 85 -7.24 -5.53 12.77
C THR A 85 -7.68 -5.60 11.31
N ASP A 86 -8.43 -4.62 10.80
CA ASP A 86 -8.86 -4.58 9.40
C ASP A 86 -7.66 -4.37 8.47
N GLY A 87 -7.59 -5.22 7.43
CA GLY A 87 -6.54 -5.20 6.44
C GLY A 87 -6.07 -6.60 6.06
N VAL A 88 -4.87 -6.63 5.48
CA VAL A 88 -4.27 -7.81 4.85
C VAL A 88 -2.89 -8.05 5.42
N VAL A 89 -2.52 -9.31 5.62
CA VAL A 89 -1.15 -9.71 5.96
C VAL A 89 -0.63 -10.65 4.89
N VAL A 90 0.59 -10.41 4.42
CA VAL A 90 1.24 -11.25 3.41
C VAL A 90 2.65 -11.65 3.84
N LEU A 91 3.04 -12.86 3.44
CA LEU A 91 4.38 -13.39 3.59
C LEU A 91 5.36 -12.54 2.75
N TYR A 92 6.42 -12.05 3.37
CA TYR A 92 7.38 -11.18 2.67
C TYR A 92 8.02 -11.86 1.44
N SER A 93 8.21 -13.18 1.46
CA SER A 93 8.81 -13.94 0.38
C SER A 93 7.85 -14.28 -0.76
N SER A 94 6.54 -14.02 -0.64
CA SER A 94 5.56 -14.15 -1.74
C SER A 94 5.32 -12.85 -2.52
N LEU A 95 6.02 -11.77 -2.15
CA LEU A 95 6.03 -10.55 -2.95
C LEU A 95 6.68 -10.79 -4.33
N PRO A 96 6.41 -9.94 -5.35
CA PRO A 96 7.03 -10.05 -6.66
C PRO A 96 8.56 -10.15 -6.58
N GLY A 97 9.12 -11.23 -7.14
CA GLY A 97 10.57 -11.51 -7.10
C GLY A 97 11.09 -12.09 -5.78
N GLY A 98 10.19 -12.47 -4.87
CA GLY A 98 10.52 -13.16 -3.62
C GLY A 98 10.92 -14.63 -3.82
N THR A 99 11.23 -15.31 -2.71
CA THR A 99 11.75 -16.69 -2.72
C THR A 99 10.67 -17.77 -2.56
N ALA A 100 9.42 -17.42 -2.25
CA ALA A 100 8.32 -18.36 -2.03
C ALA A 100 7.70 -18.85 -3.36
N LYS A 101 8.50 -19.43 -4.25
CA LYS A 101 8.01 -20.03 -5.49
C LYS A 101 7.08 -21.22 -5.18
N PRO A 102 5.98 -21.41 -5.93
CA PRO A 102 5.55 -20.70 -7.14
C PRO A 102 4.69 -19.44 -6.91
N TYR A 103 4.71 -18.86 -5.71
CA TYR A 103 3.87 -17.73 -5.27
C TYR A 103 4.64 -16.40 -5.24
N ASP A 104 5.47 -16.13 -6.23
CA ASP A 104 6.44 -15.01 -6.26
C ASP A 104 6.10 -13.90 -7.27
N LYS A 105 4.82 -13.78 -7.68
CA LYS A 105 4.35 -12.72 -8.61
C LYS A 105 3.34 -11.77 -7.97
N GLY A 106 3.14 -11.86 -6.65
CA GLY A 106 2.28 -10.97 -5.87
C GLY A 106 0.78 -11.31 -5.92
N ARG A 107 0.39 -12.50 -6.38
CA ARG A 107 -1.04 -12.86 -6.47
C ARG A 107 -1.60 -13.30 -5.12
N THR A 108 -0.75 -13.72 -4.19
CA THR A 108 -1.12 -13.79 -2.76
C THR A 108 -1.76 -12.49 -2.29
N ALA A 109 -1.11 -11.32 -2.49
CA ALA A 109 -1.70 -10.04 -2.07
C ALA A 109 -2.98 -9.71 -2.86
N THR A 110 -3.08 -10.11 -4.13
CA THR A 110 -4.30 -9.92 -4.94
C THR A 110 -5.47 -10.72 -4.38
N HIS A 111 -5.23 -11.98 -3.99
CA HIS A 111 -6.18 -12.88 -3.36
C HIS A 111 -6.67 -12.34 -2.02
N GLU A 112 -5.75 -11.99 -1.13
CA GLU A 112 -6.10 -11.45 0.20
C GLU A 112 -6.85 -10.12 0.11
N VAL A 113 -6.47 -9.25 -0.82
CA VAL A 113 -7.23 -8.02 -1.09
C VAL A 113 -8.62 -8.33 -1.65
N GLY A 114 -8.79 -9.42 -2.40
CA GLY A 114 -10.10 -9.95 -2.79
C GLY A 114 -10.98 -10.29 -1.58
N HIS A 115 -10.45 -10.99 -0.58
CA HIS A 115 -11.15 -11.24 0.70
C HIS A 115 -11.48 -9.97 1.46
N TRP A 116 -10.51 -9.05 1.56
CA TRP A 116 -10.74 -7.72 2.14
C TRP A 116 -11.84 -6.96 1.36
N LEU A 117 -11.97 -7.18 0.05
CA LEU A 117 -13.06 -6.67 -0.79
C LEU A 117 -14.28 -7.61 -0.89
N ASN A 118 -14.53 -8.44 0.13
CA ASN A 118 -15.73 -9.26 0.31
C ASN A 118 -15.91 -10.41 -0.70
N LEU A 119 -14.83 -10.87 -1.30
CA LEU A 119 -14.84 -12.09 -2.10
C LEU A 119 -14.54 -13.31 -1.24
N ARG A 120 -15.25 -14.41 -1.51
CA ARG A 120 -14.97 -15.72 -0.91
C ARG A 120 -14.08 -16.52 -1.85
N HIS A 121 -13.50 -17.59 -1.31
CA HIS A 121 -12.92 -18.63 -2.15
C HIS A 121 -13.94 -19.14 -3.16
N ILE A 122 -13.51 -19.36 -4.40
CA ILE A 122 -14.42 -19.65 -5.52
C ILE A 122 -15.19 -20.98 -5.36
N TRP A 123 -14.64 -21.94 -4.60
CA TRP A 123 -15.35 -23.19 -4.25
C TRP A 123 -16.32 -23.04 -3.07
N GLY A 124 -16.39 -21.85 -2.46
CA GLY A 124 -17.33 -21.53 -1.38
C GLY A 124 -17.03 -22.20 -0.04
N ASP A 125 -15.80 -22.68 0.19
CA ASP A 125 -15.37 -23.35 1.42
C ASP A 125 -16.21 -24.59 1.79
N ALA A 126 -16.85 -25.20 0.78
CA ALA A 126 -17.68 -26.40 0.91
C ALA A 126 -17.63 -27.24 -0.38
N SER A 127 -17.98 -28.53 -0.27
CA SER A 127 -18.09 -29.39 -1.45
C SER A 127 -19.23 -28.94 -2.35
N CYS A 128 -18.91 -28.54 -3.58
CA CYS A 128 -19.85 -27.91 -4.51
C CYS A 128 -20.55 -26.69 -3.88
N GLY A 129 -19.79 -25.87 -3.18
CA GLY A 129 -20.26 -24.64 -2.54
C GLY A 129 -20.50 -23.48 -3.51
N ASN A 130 -20.76 -22.31 -2.95
CA ASN A 130 -21.01 -21.08 -3.71
C ASN A 130 -20.30 -19.90 -3.03
N ASP A 131 -19.61 -19.07 -3.81
CA ASP A 131 -18.85 -17.90 -3.35
C ASP A 131 -19.69 -16.61 -3.30
N LEU A 132 -21.00 -16.74 -3.53
CA LEU A 132 -22.03 -15.69 -3.65
C LEU A 132 -21.83 -14.78 -4.86
N VAL A 133 -21.23 -15.33 -5.92
CA VAL A 133 -21.09 -14.70 -7.22
C VAL A 133 -21.66 -15.64 -8.30
N SER A 134 -22.52 -15.14 -9.18
CA SER A 134 -23.27 -15.99 -10.11
C SER A 134 -22.52 -16.35 -11.39
N ASP A 135 -21.47 -15.58 -11.74
CA ASP A 135 -20.67 -15.80 -12.95
C ASP A 135 -19.36 -16.57 -12.67
N THR A 136 -19.16 -17.00 -11.44
CA THR A 136 -18.17 -17.99 -11.02
C THR A 136 -18.86 -19.37 -10.95
N PRO A 137 -18.41 -20.37 -11.72
CA PRO A 137 -18.98 -21.71 -11.63
C PRO A 137 -18.79 -22.31 -10.24
N THR A 138 -19.78 -23.07 -9.75
CA THR A 138 -19.60 -23.89 -8.54
C THR A 138 -18.44 -24.87 -8.77
N GLN A 139 -17.54 -24.97 -7.78
CA GLN A 139 -16.40 -25.89 -7.79
C GLN A 139 -16.45 -26.84 -6.60
N GLN A 140 -15.92 -28.05 -6.75
CA GLN A 140 -15.93 -29.05 -5.67
C GLN A 140 -15.00 -28.65 -4.53
N THR A 141 -13.82 -28.11 -4.85
CA THR A 141 -12.77 -27.77 -3.90
C THR A 141 -11.81 -26.76 -4.54
N ALA A 142 -10.79 -26.32 -3.79
CA ALA A 142 -9.69 -25.53 -4.30
C ALA A 142 -8.85 -26.31 -5.33
N ASN A 143 -8.38 -25.61 -6.35
CA ASN A 143 -7.40 -26.10 -7.31
C ASN A 143 -6.00 -25.60 -6.93
N TYR A 144 -4.97 -26.41 -7.20
CA TYR A 144 -3.56 -26.08 -6.93
C TYR A 144 -2.71 -26.28 -8.19
N GLY A 145 -1.51 -25.70 -8.21
CA GLY A 145 -0.62 -25.77 -9.36
C GLY A 145 -1.18 -24.97 -10.54
N CYS A 146 -1.03 -25.51 -11.75
CA CYS A 146 -1.55 -24.94 -12.98
C CYS A 146 -2.43 -25.96 -13.72
N PRO A 147 -3.69 -26.16 -13.29
CA PRO A 147 -4.58 -27.15 -13.88
C PRO A 147 -4.81 -26.90 -15.37
N ALA A 148 -4.84 -27.97 -16.16
CA ALA A 148 -5.27 -27.88 -17.55
C ALA A 148 -6.78 -27.59 -17.62
N PHE A 149 -7.19 -26.79 -18.60
CA PHE A 149 -8.60 -26.49 -18.84
C PHE A 149 -9.18 -27.42 -19.94
N PRO A 150 -10.40 -27.97 -19.78
CA PRO A 150 -11.31 -27.80 -18.64
C PRO A 150 -11.01 -28.79 -17.51
N HIS A 151 -11.11 -28.31 -16.26
CA HIS A 151 -11.19 -29.16 -15.07
C HIS A 151 -12.64 -29.17 -14.59
N VAL A 152 -13.41 -30.19 -14.93
CA VAL A 152 -14.87 -30.20 -14.68
C VAL A 152 -15.19 -30.79 -13.32
N THR A 153 -15.92 -30.04 -12.50
CA THR A 153 -16.45 -30.51 -11.21
C THR A 153 -17.91 -30.07 -11.05
N CYS A 154 -18.66 -30.65 -10.11
CA CYS A 154 -20.01 -30.19 -9.75
C CYS A 154 -20.98 -29.96 -10.94
N ASN A 155 -20.85 -30.76 -12.00
CA ASN A 155 -21.61 -30.63 -13.26
C ASN A 155 -21.47 -29.24 -13.95
N ASN A 156 -20.40 -28.50 -13.67
CA ASN A 156 -20.07 -27.26 -14.35
C ASN A 156 -19.46 -27.53 -15.75
N GLN A 157 -19.04 -26.48 -16.46
CA GLN A 157 -18.39 -26.60 -17.78
C GLN A 157 -16.85 -26.46 -17.70
N GLY A 158 -16.31 -26.51 -16.49
CA GLY A 158 -14.93 -26.23 -16.14
C GLY A 158 -14.87 -25.29 -14.95
N ASP A 159 -14.04 -25.62 -13.96
CA ASP A 159 -13.64 -24.74 -12.89
C ASP A 159 -12.93 -23.51 -13.45
N MET A 160 -13.18 -22.34 -12.85
CA MET A 160 -12.49 -21.11 -13.18
C MET A 160 -11.19 -21.02 -12.37
N SER A 161 -10.31 -22.01 -12.50
CA SER A 161 -9.09 -22.18 -11.69
C SER A 161 -8.05 -21.05 -11.88
N MET A 162 -8.20 -20.25 -12.92
CA MET A 162 -7.41 -19.02 -13.17
C MET A 162 -7.92 -17.79 -12.39
N ASN A 163 -9.01 -17.92 -11.66
CA ASN A 163 -9.54 -16.85 -10.83
C ASN A 163 -8.59 -16.55 -9.67
N TYR A 164 -8.42 -15.28 -9.32
CA TYR A 164 -7.56 -14.91 -8.17
C TYR A 164 -8.06 -15.48 -6.83
N MET A 165 -9.32 -15.89 -6.73
CA MET A 165 -9.92 -16.47 -5.51
C MET A 165 -9.87 -18.01 -5.46
N ASP A 166 -9.13 -18.66 -6.36
CA ASP A 166 -8.72 -20.08 -6.21
C ASP A 166 -7.34 -20.17 -5.50
N TYR A 167 -6.74 -21.35 -5.40
CA TYR A 167 -5.40 -21.57 -4.78
C TYR A 167 -4.31 -22.03 -5.78
N THR A 168 -4.52 -21.78 -7.06
CA THR A 168 -3.53 -22.07 -8.10
C THR A 168 -2.26 -21.24 -7.96
N ASP A 169 -1.20 -21.65 -8.66
CA ASP A 169 0.07 -20.93 -8.65
C ASP A 169 -0.10 -19.51 -9.21
N ASP A 170 0.67 -18.56 -8.70
CA ASP A 170 0.59 -17.14 -9.10
C ASP A 170 0.64 -16.94 -10.62
N ALA A 171 1.39 -17.78 -11.34
CA ALA A 171 1.54 -17.70 -12.79
C ALA A 171 0.26 -18.07 -13.58
N CYS A 172 -0.67 -18.79 -12.95
CA CYS A 172 -1.88 -19.34 -13.54
C CYS A 172 -3.14 -18.59 -13.14
N MET A 173 -3.04 -17.66 -12.18
CA MET A 173 -4.08 -16.70 -11.83
C MET A 173 -3.99 -15.40 -12.66
N TYR A 174 -5.09 -14.98 -13.27
CA TYR A 174 -5.10 -13.79 -14.12
C TYR A 174 -6.41 -13.02 -14.21
N MET A 175 -7.47 -13.39 -13.48
CA MET A 175 -8.74 -12.66 -13.57
C MET A 175 -9.58 -12.64 -12.30
N PHE A 176 -10.36 -11.56 -12.17
CA PHE A 176 -11.62 -11.54 -11.45
C PHE A 176 -12.78 -11.55 -12.47
N SER A 177 -13.96 -12.01 -12.03
CA SER A 177 -15.19 -11.96 -12.84
C SER A 177 -15.93 -10.63 -12.71
N THR A 178 -16.95 -10.41 -13.53
CA THR A 178 -17.80 -9.21 -13.51
C THR A 178 -18.67 -9.16 -12.25
N GLY A 179 -19.16 -10.32 -11.80
CA GLY A 179 -19.89 -10.45 -10.54
C GLY A 179 -19.01 -10.20 -9.32
N GLN A 180 -17.76 -10.68 -9.34
CA GLN A 180 -16.77 -10.37 -8.30
C GLN A 180 -16.48 -8.85 -8.25
N ALA A 181 -16.21 -8.21 -9.39
CA ALA A 181 -16.03 -6.77 -9.46
C ALA A 181 -17.24 -5.99 -8.91
N SER A 182 -18.46 -6.46 -9.18
CA SER A 182 -19.68 -5.86 -8.63
C SER A 182 -19.77 -5.98 -7.10
N ARG A 183 -19.43 -7.15 -6.52
CA ARG A 183 -19.34 -7.31 -5.05
C ARG A 183 -18.31 -6.37 -4.42
N MET A 184 -17.12 -6.24 -5.03
CA MET A 184 -16.08 -5.35 -4.53
C MET A 184 -16.55 -3.90 -4.52
N ASN A 185 -17.12 -3.42 -5.64
CA ASN A 185 -17.54 -2.04 -5.80
C ASN A 185 -18.68 -1.65 -4.86
N ALA A 186 -19.57 -2.59 -4.51
CA ALA A 186 -20.66 -2.36 -3.56
C ALA A 186 -20.17 -1.90 -2.18
N LEU A 187 -18.93 -2.24 -1.78
CA LEU A 187 -18.36 -1.81 -0.50
C LEU A 187 -18.07 -0.31 -0.45
N PHE A 188 -17.83 0.33 -1.60
CA PHE A 188 -17.48 1.76 -1.70
C PHE A 188 -18.71 2.66 -1.88
N ALA A 189 -19.89 2.09 -2.17
CA ALA A 189 -21.14 2.82 -2.24
C ALA A 189 -21.53 3.42 -0.88
N ALA A 190 -22.42 4.41 -0.88
CA ALA A 190 -22.92 5.01 0.36
C ALA A 190 -23.51 3.96 1.31
N GLY A 191 -23.07 3.96 2.56
CA GLY A 191 -23.46 2.94 3.56
C GLY A 191 -22.69 1.61 3.48
N GLY A 192 -21.86 1.42 2.45
CA GLY A 192 -20.97 0.26 2.34
C GLY A 192 -19.82 0.31 3.34
N ALA A 193 -19.27 -0.87 3.69
CA ALA A 193 -18.24 -1.01 4.72
C ALA A 193 -16.93 -0.26 4.43
N ARG A 194 -16.71 0.16 3.17
CA ARG A 194 -15.52 0.86 2.70
C ARG A 194 -15.81 2.25 2.13
N ALA A 195 -17.03 2.77 2.32
CA ALA A 195 -17.44 4.09 1.84
C ALA A 195 -16.50 5.23 2.29
N GLY A 196 -15.90 5.11 3.49
CA GLY A 196 -14.95 6.09 4.04
C GLY A 196 -13.69 6.30 3.19
N LEU A 197 -13.28 5.29 2.42
CA LEU A 197 -12.07 5.32 1.59
C LEU A 197 -12.22 6.23 0.37
N VAL A 198 -13.44 6.37 -0.16
CA VAL A 198 -13.74 7.23 -1.32
C VAL A 198 -13.43 8.70 -1.04
N THR A 199 -13.55 9.12 0.22
CA THR A 199 -13.27 10.49 0.67
C THR A 199 -11.92 10.63 1.36
N SER A 200 -11.09 9.57 1.38
CA SER A 200 -9.80 9.59 2.05
C SER A 200 -8.84 10.57 1.38
N GLN A 201 -8.17 11.39 2.19
CA GLN A 201 -7.08 12.26 1.75
C GLN A 201 -5.72 11.56 1.80
N GLY A 202 -5.67 10.28 2.19
CA GLY A 202 -4.44 9.53 2.38
C GLY A 202 -3.55 9.48 1.13
N GLY A 203 -4.13 9.36 -0.07
CA GLY A 203 -3.40 9.31 -1.34
C GLY A 203 -2.97 10.68 -1.91
N VAL A 204 -3.39 11.77 -1.27
CA VAL A 204 -3.07 13.14 -1.69
C VAL A 204 -1.93 13.65 -0.82
N ALA A 205 -0.88 14.26 -1.38
CA ALA A 205 0.18 14.85 -0.57
C ALA A 205 -0.38 16.02 0.29
N PRO A 206 0.05 16.20 1.55
CA PRO A 206 -0.43 17.29 2.40
C PRO A 206 -0.22 18.65 1.73
N ARG A 207 -1.30 19.41 1.58
CA ARG A 207 -1.23 20.83 1.22
C ARG A 207 -0.85 21.56 2.49
N MET A 208 0.41 21.95 2.65
CA MET A 208 0.72 22.91 3.72
C MET A 208 0.46 24.31 3.18
N ALA A 209 -0.54 24.99 3.77
CA ALA A 209 -0.42 26.43 3.93
C ALA A 209 0.86 26.67 4.73
N ALA A 210 1.63 27.70 4.37
CA ALA A 210 2.77 28.14 5.16
C ALA A 210 2.27 28.66 6.51
N THR A 211 1.91 27.77 7.43
CA THR A 211 1.72 28.10 8.82
C THR A 211 3.06 27.85 9.49
N LEU A 212 3.77 28.93 9.80
CA LEU A 212 4.99 28.93 10.60
C LEU A 212 4.71 28.20 11.93
N GLY A 213 5.02 26.91 11.98
CA GLY A 213 4.81 26.05 13.13
C GLY A 213 5.95 26.17 14.13
N THR A 214 5.62 26.01 15.41
CA THR A 214 6.49 26.07 16.59
C THR A 214 7.40 24.84 16.76
N THR A 215 7.68 24.08 15.71
CA THR A 215 8.50 22.85 15.78
C THR A 215 9.99 23.15 15.64
N THR A 216 10.82 22.48 16.43
CA THR A 216 12.29 22.47 16.31
C THR A 216 12.82 21.74 15.07
N ASP A 217 11.95 21.02 14.36
CA ASP A 217 12.32 20.16 13.25
C ASP A 217 12.16 20.85 11.89
N VAL A 218 13.16 20.66 11.03
CA VAL A 218 13.08 21.04 9.61
C VAL A 218 12.47 19.89 8.83
N ALA A 219 11.46 20.17 8.02
CA ALA A 219 10.83 19.18 7.12
C ALA A 219 10.90 19.66 5.68
N MET A 220 11.05 18.73 4.72
CA MET A 220 11.09 19.00 3.28
C MET A 220 9.97 18.27 2.55
N TYR A 221 9.20 18.99 1.73
CA TYR A 221 8.10 18.39 0.97
C TYR A 221 7.75 19.18 -0.30
N PRO A 222 7.26 18.53 -1.37
CA PRO A 222 7.17 17.08 -1.52
C PRO A 222 8.56 16.48 -1.77
N ASN A 223 8.80 15.28 -1.27
CA ASN A 223 9.96 14.47 -1.63
C ASN A 223 9.45 13.09 -2.06
N PRO A 224 9.50 12.73 -3.35
CA PRO A 224 10.21 13.40 -4.45
C PRO A 224 9.61 14.75 -4.88
N ALA A 225 10.45 15.68 -5.37
CA ALA A 225 10.09 17.01 -5.83
C ALA A 225 10.18 17.11 -7.36
N ASN A 226 9.22 17.80 -7.99
CA ASN A 226 9.28 18.14 -9.42
C ASN A 226 9.87 19.53 -9.64
N ASN A 227 9.22 20.57 -9.11
CA ASN A 227 9.59 21.96 -9.41
C ASN A 227 10.04 22.73 -8.16
N VAL A 228 9.40 22.47 -7.03
CA VAL A 228 9.58 23.21 -5.79
C VAL A 228 9.67 22.23 -4.63
N LEU A 229 10.60 22.50 -3.72
CA LEU A 229 10.72 21.87 -2.41
C LEU A 229 10.39 22.91 -1.34
N ASN A 230 9.38 22.66 -0.53
CA ASN A 230 9.00 23.51 0.59
C ASN A 230 9.70 23.03 1.87
N LEU A 231 10.07 23.99 2.70
CA LEU A 231 10.79 23.81 3.95
C LEU A 231 9.89 24.26 5.11
N THR A 232 9.73 23.40 6.11
CA THR A 232 9.33 23.86 7.44
C THR A 232 10.58 24.31 8.15
N LEU A 233 10.63 25.56 8.61
CA LEU A 233 11.74 26.12 9.38
C LEU A 233 11.25 26.47 10.80
N PRO A 234 12.08 26.30 11.85
CA PRO A 234 11.69 26.62 13.22
C PRO A 234 11.34 28.11 13.41
N ALA A 235 10.18 28.39 14.00
CA ALA A 235 9.66 29.76 14.20
C ALA A 235 10.54 30.63 15.11
N THR A 236 11.28 30.05 16.07
CA THR A 236 12.10 30.78 17.04
C THR A 236 13.32 31.48 16.43
N LYS A 237 13.57 31.30 15.13
CA LYS A 237 14.70 31.89 14.41
C LYS A 237 14.33 32.46 13.05
N ALA A 238 13.05 32.72 12.78
CA ALA A 238 12.61 33.31 11.51
C ALA A 238 13.26 34.69 11.24
N ASP A 239 13.70 35.39 12.29
CA ASP A 239 14.39 36.69 12.20
C ASP A 239 15.89 36.58 11.85
N LYS A 240 16.47 35.36 11.86
CA LYS A 240 17.86 35.11 11.44
C LYS A 240 17.81 34.46 10.06
N GLY A 241 18.20 35.22 9.04
CA GLY A 241 18.17 34.77 7.64
C GLY A 241 18.80 33.38 7.47
N TRP A 242 17.95 32.38 7.21
CA TRP A 242 18.40 31.03 6.93
C TRP A 242 19.10 30.97 5.58
N THR A 243 20.25 30.31 5.55
CA THR A 243 20.96 29.93 4.33
C THR A 243 20.58 28.51 3.95
N VAL A 244 20.23 28.31 2.69
CA VAL A 244 19.86 27.00 2.15
C VAL A 244 20.69 26.74 0.91
N THR A 245 21.40 25.60 0.90
CA THR A 245 22.28 25.21 -0.19
C THR A 245 22.03 23.76 -0.57
N VAL A 246 21.89 23.48 -1.87
CA VAL A 246 21.69 22.13 -2.39
C VAL A 246 23.00 21.61 -2.98
N TYR A 247 23.29 20.34 -2.75
CA TYR A 247 24.47 19.62 -3.23
C TYR A 247 24.04 18.34 -3.95
N ASP A 248 24.79 17.95 -4.98
CA ASP A 248 24.73 16.58 -5.49
C ASP A 248 25.38 15.59 -4.50
N LEU A 249 25.25 14.28 -4.76
CA LEU A 249 25.86 13.25 -3.92
C LEU A 249 27.39 13.25 -3.93
N ARG A 250 28.03 14.01 -4.83
CA ARG A 250 29.49 14.18 -4.92
C ARG A 250 29.95 15.44 -4.16
N GLY A 251 29.04 16.15 -3.50
CA GLY A 251 29.33 17.37 -2.73
C GLY A 251 29.46 18.63 -3.58
N ARG A 252 29.07 18.61 -4.85
CA ARG A 252 29.06 19.79 -5.72
C ARG A 252 27.81 20.62 -5.44
N GLU A 253 27.99 21.90 -5.18
CA GLU A 253 26.87 22.83 -5.02
C GLU A 253 26.06 22.98 -6.31
N MET A 254 24.75 22.80 -6.19
CA MET A 254 23.78 22.93 -7.26
C MET A 254 23.21 24.35 -7.28
N LYS A 255 23.94 25.30 -7.86
CA LYS A 255 23.54 26.72 -7.96
C LYS A 255 22.21 26.97 -8.70
N GLN A 256 21.75 25.96 -9.43
CA GLN A 256 20.45 25.95 -10.10
C GLN A 256 19.27 25.86 -9.11
N ALA A 257 19.52 25.43 -7.87
CA ALA A 257 18.53 25.42 -6.82
C ALA A 257 18.58 26.72 -6.03
N THR A 258 17.48 27.48 -6.05
CA THR A 258 17.44 28.81 -5.42
C THR A 258 16.42 28.84 -4.29
N TYR A 259 16.85 29.27 -3.11
CA TYR A 259 15.99 29.49 -1.96
C TYR A 259 15.44 30.92 -1.95
N ASN A 260 14.14 31.06 -1.68
CA ASN A 260 13.45 32.35 -1.74
C ASN A 260 13.47 33.14 -0.43
N GLY A 261 14.13 32.65 0.63
CA GLY A 261 14.11 33.29 1.95
C GLY A 261 12.83 33.05 2.77
N GLN A 262 11.81 32.42 2.19
CA GLN A 262 10.47 32.24 2.77
C GLN A 262 10.06 30.76 2.82
N GLY A 263 11.02 29.84 2.88
CA GLY A 263 10.74 28.42 3.03
C GLY A 263 10.50 27.66 1.72
N GLN A 264 10.89 28.18 0.55
CA GLN A 264 10.82 27.43 -0.71
C GLN A 264 12.14 27.41 -1.46
N VAL A 265 12.48 26.23 -1.97
CA VAL A 265 13.63 25.99 -2.85
C VAL A 265 13.11 25.60 -4.23
N GLN A 266 13.44 26.41 -5.23
CA GLN A 266 13.19 26.08 -6.62
C GLN A 266 14.18 24.99 -7.05
N VAL A 267 13.68 23.87 -7.54
CA VAL A 267 14.50 22.71 -7.95
C VAL A 267 14.22 22.29 -9.39
N ALA A 268 13.34 23.00 -10.11
CA ALA A 268 12.91 22.66 -11.47
C ALA A 268 14.07 22.45 -12.45
N GLN A 269 15.15 23.23 -12.29
CA GLN A 269 16.34 23.21 -13.16
C GLN A 269 17.33 22.10 -12.80
N LEU A 270 17.11 21.37 -11.70
CA LEU A 270 17.96 20.24 -11.34
C LEU A 270 17.66 19.04 -12.25
N PRO A 271 18.69 18.33 -12.73
CA PRO A 271 18.51 17.00 -13.31
C PRO A 271 17.80 16.06 -12.35
N LYS A 272 17.06 15.08 -12.88
CA LYS A 272 16.47 14.01 -12.06
C LYS A 272 17.57 13.29 -11.28
N GLY A 273 17.35 13.02 -10.00
CA GLY A 273 18.37 12.38 -9.16
C GLY A 273 18.23 12.69 -7.67
N LEU A 274 19.19 12.18 -6.90
CA LEU A 274 19.27 12.36 -5.45
C LEU A 274 20.17 13.54 -5.10
N TYR A 275 19.70 14.34 -4.15
CA TYR A 275 20.38 15.55 -3.69
C TYR A 275 20.42 15.61 -2.17
N GLN A 276 21.41 16.33 -1.65
CA GLN A 276 21.51 16.68 -0.24
C GLN A 276 21.32 18.19 -0.09
N MET A 277 20.43 18.61 0.78
CA MET A 277 20.22 20.01 1.11
C MET A 277 20.74 20.30 2.51
N THR A 278 21.42 21.43 2.63
CA THR A 278 21.93 21.98 3.87
C THR A 278 21.15 23.24 4.22
N VAL A 279 20.69 23.36 5.47
CA VAL A 279 19.94 24.50 6.00
C VAL A 279 20.69 25.02 7.23
N SER A 280 21.09 26.29 7.25
CA SER A 280 21.89 26.86 8.34
C SER A 280 21.49 28.30 8.71
N ASP A 281 21.53 28.63 10.00
CA ASP A 281 21.33 29.98 10.54
C ASP A 281 22.66 30.64 10.97
N GLY A 282 23.81 30.06 10.57
CA GLY A 282 25.15 30.50 10.98
C GLY A 282 25.64 29.94 12.33
N GLN A 283 24.79 29.30 13.13
CA GLN A 283 25.19 28.61 14.37
C GLN A 283 24.90 27.11 14.35
N GLN A 284 23.81 26.71 13.68
CA GLN A 284 23.39 25.34 13.50
C GLN A 284 23.30 25.03 12.01
N THR A 285 23.60 23.79 11.67
CA THR A 285 23.54 23.28 10.29
C THR A 285 22.77 21.97 10.29
N LEU A 286 21.69 21.92 9.53
CA LEU A 286 20.84 20.75 9.33
C LEU A 286 21.02 20.23 7.91
N ARG A 287 21.00 18.91 7.74
CA ARG A 287 21.14 18.24 6.44
C ARG A 287 19.99 17.29 6.22
N GLN A 288 19.38 17.37 5.05
CA GLN A 288 18.38 16.39 4.60
C GLN A 288 18.59 16.00 3.15
N ARG A 289 17.98 14.89 2.73
CA ARG A 289 18.06 14.39 1.35
C ARG A 289 16.70 14.50 0.66
N PHE A 290 16.71 14.80 -0.63
CA PHE A 290 15.52 14.74 -1.46
C PHE A 290 15.83 14.16 -2.84
N GLU A 291 14.79 13.65 -3.48
CA GLU A 291 14.81 13.15 -4.86
C GLU A 291 14.14 14.18 -5.78
N LYS A 292 14.78 14.48 -6.91
CA LYS A 292 14.23 15.25 -8.02
C LYS A 292 13.70 14.30 -9.08
N GLN A 293 12.44 14.51 -9.49
CA GLN A 293 11.78 13.77 -10.57
C GLN A 293 11.58 14.59 -11.83
#